data_AF-A0A1Q5PT92-F1
#
_entry.id   AF-A0A1Q5PT92-F1
#
_cell.length_a   1.000
_cell.length_b   1.000
_cell.length_c   1.000
_cell.angle_alpha   90.00
_cell.angle_beta   90.00
_cell.angle_gamma   90.00
#
_symmetry.space_group_name_H-M   'P 1'
#
loop_
_entity.id
_entity.type
_entity.pdbx_description
1 polymer ?
#
loop_
_entity_poly.entity_id
_entity_poly.type
_entity_poly.pdbx_seq_one_letter_code
_entity_poly.pdbx_strand_id
1 'polypeptide(L)' 'MGGQSQKSRVVAGVLGILLGGLGIHNFYLGYTKLGVIQLVLTILSFGVASLWGFVEGILYLVGNTPRWSQDAQGLPLS' A
#
# COMPACT_ATOMS: atom_id res chain seq x y z
N MET A 1 -1.54 -25.55 4.51
CA MET A 1 -0.33 -24.97 3.88
C MET A 1 -0.33 -23.48 4.17
N GLY A 2 0.20 -23.06 5.32
CA GLY A 2 0.24 -21.65 5.71
C GLY A 2 1.45 -20.98 5.06
N GLY A 3 1.22 -20.27 3.95
CA GLY A 3 2.27 -19.47 3.33
C GLY A 3 2.75 -18.41 4.31
N GLN A 4 4.04 -18.44 4.66
CA GLN A 4 4.66 -17.37 5.43
C GLN A 4 4.41 -16.05 4.70
N SER A 5 3.96 -15.02 5.41
CA SER A 5 3.91 -13.68 4.85
C SER A 5 5.33 -13.19 4.57
N GLN A 6 5.71 -13.22 3.29
CA GLN A 6 7.01 -12.74 2.80
C GLN A 6 7.01 -11.22 2.55
N LYS A 7 5.90 -10.54 2.80
CA LYS A 7 5.75 -9.12 2.48
C LYS A 7 6.13 -8.27 3.67
N SER A 8 7.16 -7.45 3.49
CA SER A 8 7.65 -6.58 4.55
C SER A 8 6.83 -5.31 4.64
N ARG A 9 6.47 -4.97 5.87
CA ARG A 9 5.77 -3.72 6.19
C ARG A 9 6.59 -2.49 5.83
N VAL A 10 7.90 -2.56 6.06
CA VAL A 10 8.83 -1.48 5.74
C VAL A 10 8.87 -1.24 4.25
N VAL A 11 8.91 -2.30 3.44
CA VAL A 11 8.88 -2.20 1.98
C VAL A 11 7.58 -1.56 1.49
N ALA A 12 6.42 -1.97 2.03
CA ALA A 12 5.14 -1.36 1.70
C ALA A 12 5.10 0.14 2.03
N GLY A 13 5.61 0.53 3.19
CA GLY A 13 5.67 1.93 3.62
C GLY A 13 6.62 2.78 2.77
N VAL A 14 7.83 2.27 2.47
CA VAL A 14 8.80 2.95 1.61
C VAL A 14 8.27 3.11 0.18
N LEU A 15 7.64 2.06 -0.37
CA LEU A 15 6.96 2.14 -1.66
C LEU A 15 5.83 3.16 -1.65
N GLY A 16 5.07 3.27 -0.56
CA GLY A 16 4.02 4.28 -0.41
C GLY A 16 4.58 5.70 -0.33
N ILE A 17 5.72 5.92 0.33
CA ILE A 17 6.32 7.24 0.41
C ILE A 17 6.93 7.69 -0.93
N LEU A 18 7.69 6.81 -1.58
CA LEU A 18 8.40 7.15 -2.82
C LEU A 18 7.52 7.05 -4.07
N LEU A 19 6.60 6.08 -4.09
CA LEU A 19 5.81 5.69 -5.25
C LEU A 19 4.30 5.60 -4.93
N GLY A 20 3.85 6.19 -3.82
CA GLY A 20 2.46 6.09 -3.39
C GLY A 20 1.48 6.72 -4.37
N GLY A 21 1.87 7.75 -5.11
CA GLY A 21 1.02 8.30 -6.16
C GLY A 21 0.76 7.34 -7.31
N LEU A 22 1.60 6.32 -7.51
CA LEU A 22 1.35 5.27 -8.50
C LEU A 22 0.55 4.09 -7.91
N GLY A 23 0.30 4.07 -6.60
CA GLY A 23 -0.39 2.98 -5.91
C GLY A 23 0.40 1.67 -5.83
N ILE A 24 1.72 1.69 -6.05
CA ILE A 24 2.59 0.50 -6.16
C ILE A 24 2.61 -0.31 -4.85
N HIS A 25 2.52 0.36 -3.69
CA HIS A 25 2.41 -0.29 -2.38
C HIS A 25 1.15 -1.15 -2.27
N ASN A 26 0.02 -0.71 -2.85
CA ASN A 26 -1.22 -1.48 -2.87
C ASN A 26 -1.09 -2.74 -3.75
N PHE A 27 -0.38 -2.66 -4.88
CA PHE A 27 -0.06 -3.85 -5.68
C PHE A 27 0.85 -4.83 -4.94
N TYR A 28 1.89 -4.31 -4.25
CA TYR A 28 2.79 -5.13 -3.45
C TYR A 28 2.04 -5.92 -2.38
N LEU A 29 1.10 -5.28 -1.69
CA LEU A 29 0.26 -5.90 -0.65
C LEU A 29 -0.85 -6.80 -1.20
N GLY A 30 -1.01 -6.91 -2.53
CA GLY A 30 -2.05 -7.75 -3.15
C GLY A 30 -3.40 -7.06 -3.32
N TYR A 31 -3.50 -5.78 -2.94
CA TYR A 31 -4.68 -4.94 -3.18
C TYR A 31 -4.70 -4.38 -4.60
N THR A 32 -4.61 -5.24 -5.61
CA THR A 32 -4.54 -4.86 -7.04
C THR A 32 -5.70 -3.95 -7.46
N LYS A 33 -6.91 -4.21 -6.97
CA LYS A 33 -8.08 -3.36 -7.26
C LYS A 33 -7.92 -1.94 -6.71
N LEU A 34 -7.40 -1.80 -5.49
CA LEU A 34 -7.15 -0.48 -4.88
C LEU A 34 -5.99 0.24 -5.59
N GLY A 35 -4.92 -0.47 -5.93
CA GLY A 35 -3.80 0.08 -6.69
C GLY A 35 -4.24 0.64 -8.06
N VAL A 36 -5.08 -0.10 -8.79
CA VAL A 36 -5.64 0.37 -10.07
C VAL A 36 -6.53 1.60 -9.88
N ILE A 37 -7.42 1.60 -8.88
CA ILE A 37 -8.28 2.75 -8.58
C ILE A 37 -7.42 3.98 -8.26
N GLN A 38 -6.40 3.83 -7.43
CA GLN A 38 -5.50 4.91 -7.05
C GLN A 38 -4.70 5.45 -8.24
N LEU A 39 -4.22 4.57 -9.13
CA LEU A 39 -3.55 4.98 -10.35
C LEU A 39 -4.48 5.79 -11.26
N VAL A 40 -5.70 5.30 -11.49
CA VAL A 40 -6.71 6.01 -12.29
C VAL A 40 -7.06 7.35 -11.67
N LEU A 41 -7.30 7.41 -10.36
CA LEU A 41 -7.58 8.65 -9.65
C LEU A 41 -6.41 9.62 -9.70
N THR A 42 -5.17 9.13 -9.61
CA THR A 42 -3.98 9.98 -9.71
C THR A 42 -3.84 10.57 -11.10
N ILE A 43 -4.10 9.80 -12.15
CA ILE A 43 -4.10 10.30 -13.53
C ILE A 43 -5.23 11.32 -13.74
N LEU A 44 -6.46 10.99 -13.33
CA LEU A 44 -7.63 11.87 -13.51
C LEU A 44 -7.55 13.15 -12.69
N SER A 45 -6.92 13.10 -11.52
CA SER A 45 -6.76 14.26 -10.62
C SER A 45 -5.45 15.01 -10.87
N PHE A 46 -4.76 14.79 -12.00
CA PHE A 46 -3.48 15.42 -12.33
C PHE A 46 -2.43 15.33 -11.20
N GLY A 47 -2.36 14.18 -10.52
CA GLY A 47 -1.39 13.93 -9.46
C GLY A 47 -1.84 14.31 -8.05
N VAL A 48 -3.01 14.91 -7.85
CA VAL A 48 -3.49 15.30 -6.50
C VAL A 48 -3.70 14.08 -5.59
N ALA A 49 -4.10 12.93 -6.15
CA ALA A 49 -4.23 11.68 -5.38
C ALA A 49 -2.88 11.07 -4.97
N SER A 50 -1.74 11.67 -5.33
CA SER A 50 -0.42 11.24 -4.83
C SER A 50 -0.26 11.45 -3.33
N LEU A 51 -0.90 12.48 -2.77
CA LEU A 51 -0.88 12.76 -1.34
C LEU A 51 -1.55 11.63 -0.53
N TRP A 52 -2.58 11.00 -1.09
CA TRP A 52 -3.20 9.81 -0.51
C TRP A 52 -2.18 8.69 -0.32
N GLY A 53 -1.42 8.38 -1.37
CA GLY A 53 -0.42 7.30 -1.32
C GLY A 53 0.73 7.58 -0.37
N PHE A 54 1.14 8.84 -0.26
CA PHE A 54 2.13 9.28 0.71
C PHE A 54 1.64 9.07 2.16
N VAL A 55 0.39 9.45 2.46
CA VAL A 55 -0.23 9.23 3.77
C VAL A 55 -0.36 7.74 4.07
N GLU A 56 -0.78 6.92 3.10
CA GLU A 56 -0.80 5.46 3.26
C GLU A 56 0.59 4.87 3.52
N GLY A 57 1.64 5.35 2.83
CA GLY A 57 3.02 4.93 3.06
C GLY A 57 3.45 5.15 4.52
N ILE A 58 3.14 6.31 5.09
CA ILE A 58 3.38 6.59 6.51
C ILE A 58 2.55 5.65 7.40
N LEU A 59 1.25 5.48 7.10
CA LEU A 59 0.37 4.60 7.89
C LEU A 59 0.81 3.14 7.87
N TYR A 60 1.43 2.66 6.78
CA TYR A 60 2.03 1.34 6.76
C TYR A 60 3.27 1.23 7.66
N LEU A 61 4.05 2.30 7.85
CA LEU A 61 5.21 2.30 8.75
C LEU A 61 4.82 2.41 10.23
N VAL A 62 3.89 3.31 10.58
CA VAL A 62 3.58 3.64 11.98
C VAL A 62 2.21 3.17 12.47
N GLY A 63 1.28 2.83 11.58
CA GLY A 63 -0.03 2.32 12.00
C GLY A 63 0.15 1.05 12.83
N ASN A 64 -0.79 0.72 13.72
CA ASN A 64 -0.77 -0.59 14.39
C ASN A 64 -2.12 -1.30 14.30
N THR A 65 -3.00 -0.78 13.44
CA THR A 65 -4.33 -1.31 13.18
C THR A 65 -4.23 -2.53 12.25
N PRO A 66 -5.12 -3.53 12.39
CA PRO A 66 -5.14 -4.72 11.53
C PRO A 66 -5.06 -4.43 10.02
N ARG A 67 -5.65 -3.32 9.56
CA ARG A 67 -5.60 -2.88 8.15
C ARG A 67 -4.18 -2.54 7.66
N TRP A 68 -3.31 -2.04 8.53
CA TRP A 68 -1.96 -1.57 8.18
C TRP A 68 -0.88 -2.60 8.51
N SER A 69 -1.25 -3.69 9.17
CA SER A 69 -0.36 -4.80 9.56
C SER A 69 -0.68 -6.10 8.84
N GLN A 70 -1.63 -6.11 7.89
CA GLN A 70 -2.00 -7.28 7.11
C GLN A 70 -2.00 -6.99 5.61
N ASP A 71 -1.78 -8.02 4.80
CA ASP A 71 -1.91 -7.98 3.35
C ASP A 71 -3.35 -8.29 2.88
N ALA A 72 -3.57 -8.29 1.56
CA ALA A 72 -4.88 -8.58 0.98
C ALA A 72 -5.39 -10.01 1.26
N GLN A 73 -4.50 -10.92 1.67
CA GLN A 73 -4.80 -12.30 2.01
C GLN A 73 -5.02 -12.48 3.52
N GLY A 74 -5.01 -11.39 4.29
CA GLY A 74 -5.15 -11.41 5.75
C GLY A 74 -3.91 -11.94 6.47
N LEU A 75 -2.78 -12.05 5.77
CA LEU A 75 -1.53 -12.48 6.37
C LEU A 75 -0.84 -11.28 7.04
N PRO A 76 -0.28 -11.44 8.24
CA PRO A 76 0.41 -10.35 8.92
C PRO A 76 1.68 -9.96 8.17
N LEU A 77 1.95 -8.68 8.03
CA LEU A 77 3.19 -8.17 7.45
C LEU A 77 4.34 -8.37 8.42
N SER A 78 5.49 -8.80 7.89
CA SER A 78 6.72 -9.02 8.64
C SER A 78 7.58 -7.75 8.78
#